data_AF-A0A5J5HJ74-F1
#
_entry.id   AF-A0A5J5HJ74-F1
#
_cell.length_a   1.000
_cell.length_b   1.000
_cell.length_c   1.000
_cell.angle_alpha   90.00
_cell.angle_beta   90.00
_cell.angle_gamma   90.00
#
_symmetry.space_group_name_H-M   'P 1'
#
loop_
_entity.id
_entity.type
_entity.pdbx_description
1 polymer ?
#
loop_
_entity_poly.entity_id
_entity_poly.type
_entity_poly.pdbx_seq_one_letter_code
_entity_poly.pdbx_strand_id
1 'polypeptide(L)' 'MGEVADGLQILDFPKSKWVVFDVHGSAPTAMPEAWKHIFSKWVPTSGYELAGIPAIEAYIDPDPYHIDALNQIWLAII' A
#
# COMPACT_ATOMS: atom_id res chain seq x y z
N MET A 1 17.28 -17.55 10.20
CA MET A 1 16.28 -16.59 10.72
C MET A 1 16.59 -16.43 12.20
N GLY A 2 16.79 -15.20 12.68
CA GLY A 2 16.93 -14.96 14.13
C GLY A 2 15.61 -15.20 14.87
N GLU A 3 15.66 -15.24 16.20
CA GLU A 3 14.43 -15.26 17.01
C GLU A 3 13.63 -13.96 16.78
N VAL A 4 12.30 -14.09 16.77
CA VAL A 4 11.40 -12.94 16.68
C VAL A 4 11.45 -12.22 18.02
N ALA A 5 11.74 -10.92 18.01
CA ALA A 5 11.78 -10.12 19.23
C ALA A 5 10.40 -10.08 19.92
N ASP A 6 10.40 -10.01 21.24
CA ASP A 6 9.18 -9.92 22.04
C ASP A 6 8.26 -8.78 21.56
N GLY A 7 6.99 -9.10 21.38
CA GLY A 7 5.96 -8.16 20.90
C GLY A 7 5.89 -8.00 19.38
N LEU A 8 6.75 -8.68 18.62
CA LEU A 8 6.67 -8.74 17.16
C LEU A 8 6.14 -10.09 16.66
N GLN A 9 5.62 -10.08 15.45
CA GLN A 9 5.17 -11.28 14.74
C GLN A 9 5.68 -11.29 13.31
N ILE A 10 5.91 -12.48 12.77
CA ILE A 10 6.17 -12.68 11.34
C ILE A 10 4.82 -12.95 10.66
N LEU A 11 4.58 -12.25 9.54
CA LEU A 11 3.44 -12.48 8.67
C LEU A 11 3.94 -12.95 7.31
N ASP A 12 3.53 -14.14 6.90
CA ASP A 12 3.84 -14.70 5.59
C ASP A 12 2.63 -14.57 4.65
N PHE A 13 2.86 -14.04 3.46
CA PHE A 13 1.85 -13.92 2.40
C PHE A 13 2.24 -14.77 1.19
N PRO A 14 1.27 -15.38 0.49
CA PRO A 14 1.56 -16.09 -0.75
C PRO A 14 2.09 -15.11 -1.81
N LYS A 15 2.85 -15.63 -2.77
CA LYS A 15 3.24 -14.87 -3.95
C LYS A 15 1.98 -14.42 -4.70
N SER A 16 1.83 -13.11 -4.86
CA SER A 16 0.68 -12.49 -5.52
C SER A 16 1.10 -11.55 -6.65
N LYS A 17 0.12 -11.18 -7.49
CA LYS A 17 0.24 -10.05 -8.41
C LYS A 17 -0.22 -8.79 -7.68
N TRP A 18 0.43 -7.67 -7.98
CA TRP A 18 0.17 -6.40 -7.30
C TRP A 18 -0.10 -5.31 -8.31
N VAL A 19 -1.12 -4.50 -8.04
CA VAL A 19 -1.24 -3.17 -8.62
C VAL A 19 -0.58 -2.21 -7.66
N VAL A 20 0.32 -1.38 -8.19
CA VAL A 20 1.09 -0.39 -7.43
C VAL A 20 0.60 0.99 -7.85
N PHE A 21 0.18 1.78 -6.88
CA PHE A 21 -0.22 3.17 -7.07
C PHE A 21 0.89 4.06 -6.53
N ASP A 22 1.46 4.89 -7.39
CA ASP A 22 2.33 5.98 -6.96
C ASP A 22 1.49 7.10 -6.34
N VAL A 23 1.86 7.49 -5.13
CA VAL A 23 1.20 8.52 -4.33
C VAL A 23 2.17 9.66 -4.14
N HIS A 24 1.90 10.77 -4.83
CA HIS A 24 2.67 11.99 -4.73
C HIS A 24 2.06 12.91 -3.68
N GLY A 25 2.92 13.46 -2.82
CA GLY A 25 2.54 14.42 -1.80
C GLY A 25 2.86 13.97 -0.38
N SER A 26 2.71 14.89 0.57
CA SER A 26 2.90 14.62 2.00
C SER A 26 1.99 13.48 2.47
N ALA A 27 2.59 12.44 3.04
CA ALA A 27 1.91 11.20 3.45
C ALA A 27 0.64 11.41 4.30
N PRO A 28 0.62 12.29 5.33
CA PRO A 28 -0.57 12.49 6.17
C PRO A 28 -1.82 12.94 5.40
N THR A 29 -1.66 13.56 4.24
CA THR A 29 -2.76 14.01 3.38
C THR A 29 -2.91 13.14 2.14
N ALA A 30 -1.81 12.85 1.44
CA ALA A 30 -1.84 12.18 0.14
C ALA A 30 -2.25 10.70 0.25
N MET A 31 -1.81 9.98 1.29
CA MET A 31 -2.12 8.56 1.44
C MET A 31 -3.62 8.32 1.71
N PRO A 32 -4.29 9.02 2.64
CA PRO A 32 -5.73 8.90 2.82
C PRO A 32 -6.55 9.28 1.58
N GLU A 33 -6.12 10.31 0.85
CA GLU A 33 -6.78 10.73 -0.41
C GLU A 33 -6.64 9.67 -1.51
N ALA A 34 -5.45 9.08 -1.65
CA ALA A 34 -5.20 7.97 -2.55
C ALA A 34 -6.08 6.77 -2.19
N TRP A 35 -6.14 6.37 -0.92
CA TRP A 35 -7.03 5.30 -0.46
C TRP A 35 -8.49 5.53 -0.82
N LYS A 36 -8.98 6.74 -0.55
CA LYS A 36 -10.34 7.15 -0.92
C LYS A 36 -10.55 7.01 -2.41
N HIS A 37 -9.62 7.48 -3.25
CA HIS A 37 -9.74 7.35 -4.70
C HIS A 37 -9.73 5.90 -5.17
N ILE A 38 -8.79 5.10 -4.65
CA ILE A 38 -8.63 3.70 -5.01
C ILE A 38 -9.93 2.93 -4.75
N PHE A 39 -10.48 2.99 -3.53
CA PHE A 39 -11.68 2.22 -3.19
C PHE A 39 -12.98 2.81 -3.73
N SER A 40 -13.08 4.13 -3.89
CA SER A 40 -14.33 4.74 -4.39
C SER A 40 -14.43 4.78 -5.91
N LYS A 41 -13.30 4.77 -6.63
CA LYS A 41 -13.29 4.94 -8.09
C LYS A 41 -12.60 3.79 -8.80
N TRP A 42 -11.36 3.47 -8.41
CA TRP A 42 -10.56 2.49 -9.14
C TRP A 42 -11.09 1.06 -8.94
N VAL A 43 -11.28 0.60 -7.70
CA VAL A 43 -11.76 -0.77 -7.42
C VAL A 43 -13.07 -1.09 -8.15
N PRO A 44 -14.12 -0.25 -8.11
CA PRO A 44 -15.38 -0.54 -8.82
C PRO A 44 -15.29 -0.54 -10.35
N THR A 45 -14.26 0.08 -10.94
CA THR A 45 -14.17 0.30 -12.40
C THR A 45 -13.00 -0.44 -13.07
N SER A 46 -12.04 -0.94 -12.28
CA SER A 46 -10.79 -1.51 -12.81
C SER A 46 -10.96 -2.85 -13.51
N GLY A 47 -12.02 -3.59 -13.20
CA GLY A 47 -12.23 -4.97 -13.67
C GLY A 47 -11.33 -6.01 -12.97
N TYR A 48 -10.50 -5.61 -12.01
CA TYR A 48 -9.71 -6.52 -11.20
C TYR A 48 -10.45 -6.96 -9.94
N GLU A 49 -10.25 -8.21 -9.54
CA GLU A 49 -10.68 -8.73 -8.26
C GLU A 49 -9.52 -8.68 -7.26
N LEU A 50 -9.79 -8.18 -6.04
CA LEU A 50 -8.77 -8.11 -4.99
C LEU A 50 -8.53 -9.49 -4.40
N ALA A 51 -7.26 -9.85 -4.19
CA ALA A 51 -6.84 -11.17 -3.72
C ALA A 51 -7.12 -11.46 -2.23
N GLY A 52 -7.78 -10.53 -1.51
CA GLY A 52 -8.12 -10.70 -0.09
C GLY A 52 -6.92 -10.75 0.87
N ILE A 53 -5.72 -10.36 0.42
CA ILE A 53 -4.55 -10.20 1.28
C ILE A 53 -4.36 -8.73 1.68
N PRO A 54 -3.72 -8.46 2.84
CA PRO A 54 -3.50 -7.08 3.29
C PRO A 54 -2.78 -6.24 2.25
N ALA A 55 -3.21 -4.99 2.15
CA ALA A 55 -2.49 -4.00 1.36
C ALA A 55 -1.17 -3.62 2.03
N ILE A 56 -0.25 -3.09 1.21
CA ILE A 56 1.02 -2.53 1.69
C ILE A 56 1.00 -1.02 1.45
N GLU A 57 1.19 -0.24 2.52
CA GLU A 57 1.61 1.16 2.41
C GLU A 57 3.13 1.20 2.46
N ALA A 58 3.75 1.56 1.34
CA ALA A 58 5.19 1.63 1.21
C ALA A 58 5.65 3.10 1.22
N TYR A 59 6.21 3.52 2.35
CA TYR A 59 6.84 4.83 2.51
C TYR A 59 8.27 4.77 1.98
N ILE A 60 8.43 4.96 0.67
CA ILE A 60 9.72 4.79 -0.02
C ILE A 60 10.52 6.09 -0.12
N ASP A 61 9.88 7.24 0.08
CA ASP A 61 10.57 8.52 0.14
C ASP A 61 11.40 8.63 1.44
N PRO A 62 12.63 9.16 1.38
CA PRO A 62 13.42 9.44 2.58
C PRO A 62 12.73 10.36 3.59
N ASP A 63 11.89 11.30 3.12
CA ASP A 63 11.04 12.14 3.95
C ASP A 63 9.58 12.07 3.47
N PRO A 64 8.78 11.12 4.01
CA PRO A 64 7.40 10.94 3.58
C PRO A 64 6.50 12.12 3.92
N TYR A 65 6.95 13.06 4.76
CA TYR A 65 6.18 14.25 5.12
C TYR A 65 6.41 15.42 4.16
N HIS A 66 7.42 15.33 3.29
CA HIS A 66 7.69 16.38 2.30
C HIS A 66 6.53 16.54 1.32
N ILE A 67 6.29 17.77 0.85
CA ILE A 67 5.15 18.08 -0.02
C ILE A 67 5.24 17.45 -1.41
N ASP A 68 6.44 17.05 -1.83
CA ASP A 68 6.72 16.37 -3.09
C ASP A 68 7.12 14.90 -2.90
N ALA A 69 6.88 14.32 -1.71
CA ALA A 69 7.26 12.95 -1.42
C ALA A 69 6.60 11.96 -2.38
N LEU A 70 7.31 10.90 -2.75
CA LEU A 70 6.77 9.79 -3.55
C LEU A 70 6.68 8.53 -2.68
N ASN A 71 5.45 8.10 -2.41
CA ASN A 71 5.15 6.87 -1.67
C ASN A 71 4.25 5.96 -2.51
N GLN A 72 3.94 4.76 -2.02
CA GLN A 72 3.14 3.81 -2.78
C GLN A 72 2.08 3.08 -1.95
N ILE A 73 0.99 2.71 -2.62
CA ILE A 73 -0.03 1.79 -2.11
C ILE A 73 -0.06 0.57 -3.01
N TRP A 74 0.04 -0.63 -2.44
CA TRP A 74 0.08 -1.87 -3.19
C TRP A 74 -1.15 -2.72 -2.85
N LEU A 75 -1.94 -3.05 -3.87
CA LEU A 75 -3.10 -3.92 -3.77
C LEU A 75 -2.88 -5.21 -4.54
N ALA A 76 -3.08 -6.32 -3.85
CA ALA A 76 -2.98 -7.63 -4.50
C ALA A 76 -4.26 -7.95 -5.29
N ILE A 77 -4.08 -8.54 -6.47
CA ILE A 77 -5.15 -8.91 -7.40
C ILE A 77 -5.05 -10.38 -7.81
N ILE A 78 -6.17 -10.93 -8.27
CA ILE A 78 -6.29 -12.29 -8.82
C ILE A 78 -5.98 -12.31 -10.33
#